data_AF-A0A250DHR6-F1
#
_entry.id   AF-A0A250DHR6-F1
#
_cell.length_a   1.000
_cell.length_b   1.000
_cell.length_c   1.000
_cell.angle_alpha   90.00
_cell.angle_beta   90.00
_cell.angle_gamma   90.00
#
_symmetry.space_group_name_H-M   'P 1'
#
loop_
_entity.id
_entity.type
_entity.pdbx_description
1 polymer ?
#
loop_
_entity_poly.entity_id
_entity_poly.type
_entity_poly.pdbx_seq_one_letter_code
_entity_poly.pdbx_strand_id
1 'polypeptide(L)'
;MRGVKAHHATSAGAATGFVPTGSARVDIWIRKVSTRRQAFYRCPAVGIAAWQPMGLPLADKALKAGKVSLPGIADGVVRAHVEEAPAHPMRAQFAAQAHALNGEIDALNLSAVRAAGSMRGFAKAADQAQGGAA
;
A
#
# COMPACT_ATOMS: atom_id res chain seq x y z
N MET A 1 29.74 13.28 14.62
CA MET A 1 28.94 12.04 14.58
C MET A 1 27.76 12.19 15.53
N ARG A 2 26.54 12.42 15.02
CA ARG A 2 25.33 12.58 15.85
C ARG A 2 24.62 11.24 15.96
N GLY A 3 24.71 10.60 17.13
CA GLY A 3 23.98 9.39 17.45
C GLY A 3 22.50 9.70 17.63
N VAL A 4 21.65 9.07 16.80
CA VAL A 4 20.20 9.12 16.96
C VAL A 4 19.82 8.13 18.06
N LYS A 5 19.40 8.65 19.22
CA LYS A 5 18.75 7.84 20.26
C LYS A 5 17.36 7.47 19.76
N ALA A 6 17.15 6.19 19.47
CA ALA A 6 15.81 5.65 19.26
C ALA A 6 15.05 5.72 20.58
N HIS A 7 13.98 6.52 20.62
CA HIS A 7 13.07 6.56 21.75
C HIS A 7 12.27 5.26 21.76
N HIS A 8 12.70 4.29 22.57
CA HIS A 8 11.90 3.13 22.88
C HIS A 8 10.74 3.59 23.76
N ALA A 9 9.50 3.47 23.28
CA ALA A 9 8.32 3.79 24.07
C ALA A 9 8.23 2.80 25.25
N THR A 10 8.57 3.26 26.44
CA THR A 10 8.25 2.58 27.70
C THR A 10 6.75 2.73 27.94
N SER A 11 5.96 1.75 27.51
CA SER A 11 4.56 1.66 27.91
C SER A 11 4.47 1.12 29.34
N ALA A 12 4.54 2.04 30.31
CA ALA A 12 4.04 1.80 31.66
C ALA A 12 2.52 1.94 31.64
N GLY A 13 1.82 0.84 31.89
CA GLY A 13 0.37 0.78 31.90
C GLY A 13 -0.11 -0.64 32.13
N ALA A 14 0.23 -1.21 33.29
CA ALA A 14 -0.37 -2.47 33.73
C ALA A 14 -1.86 -2.20 34.03
N ALA A 15 -2.75 -2.75 33.20
CA ALA A 15 -4.18 -2.71 33.46
C ALA A 15 -4.50 -3.56 34.70
N THR A 16 -5.13 -2.93 35.69
CA THR A 16 -5.69 -3.58 36.88
C THR A 16 -6.99 -4.30 36.53
N GLY A 17 -7.08 -5.59 36.90
CA GLY A 17 -8.25 -6.44 36.71
C GLY A 17 -7.99 -7.64 35.79
N PHE A 18 -7.29 -8.66 36.31
CA PHE A 18 -6.93 -9.86 35.56
C PHE A 18 -7.96 -10.99 35.80
N VAL A 19 -8.64 -11.40 34.75
CA VAL A 19 -9.33 -12.71 34.67
C VAL A 19 -8.69 -13.45 33.50
N PRO A 20 -8.06 -14.61 33.72
CA PRO A 20 -7.54 -15.43 32.62
C PRO A 20 -8.73 -15.98 31.84
N THR A 21 -9.18 -15.23 30.83
CA THR A 21 -10.13 -15.76 29.85
C THR A 21 -9.36 -16.74 28.98
N GLY A 22 -9.53 -18.03 29.25
CA GLY A 22 -9.20 -19.07 28.29
C GLY A 22 -9.82 -18.68 26.94
N SER A 23 -9.00 -18.65 25.89
CA SER A 23 -9.35 -18.23 24.52
C SER A 23 -9.60 -16.73 24.28
N ALA A 24 -8.84 -15.83 24.90
CA ALA A 24 -8.86 -14.42 24.48
C ALA A 24 -8.52 -14.29 22.98
N ARG A 25 -9.34 -13.54 22.23
CA ARG A 25 -9.12 -13.31 20.79
C ARG A 25 -8.01 -12.27 20.61
N VAL A 26 -6.97 -12.64 19.87
CA VAL A 26 -5.85 -11.77 19.52
C VAL A 26 -5.93 -11.43 18.04
N ASP A 27 -6.12 -10.15 17.73
CA ASP A 27 -6.02 -9.69 16.35
C ASP A 27 -4.56 -9.39 16.03
N ILE A 28 -4.06 -9.87 14.90
CA ILE A 28 -2.71 -9.63 14.40
C ILE A 28 -2.79 -8.89 13.06
N TRP A 29 -2.09 -7.75 12.96
CA TRP A 29 -1.98 -6.96 11.74
C TRP A 29 -0.54 -6.95 11.25
N ILE A 30 -0.32 -7.34 10.00
CA ILE A 30 0.99 -7.19 9.34
C ILE A 30 0.85 -6.19 8.22
N ARG A 31 1.53 -5.05 8.35
CA ARG A 31 1.58 -4.02 7.31
C ARG A 31 2.92 -4.01 6.59
N LYS A 32 2.91 -3.65 5.30
CA LYS A 32 4.10 -3.45 4.49
C LYS A 32 4.32 -1.95 4.30
N VAL A 33 5.46 -1.44 4.78
CA VAL A 33 5.88 -0.05 4.59
C VAL A 33 7.11 -0.06 3.70
N SER A 34 6.93 0.32 2.43
CA SER A 34 7.96 0.19 1.39
C SER A 34 8.49 -1.25 1.30
N THR A 35 9.75 -1.51 1.67
CA THR A 35 10.38 -2.83 1.65
C THR A 35 10.28 -3.59 2.97
N ARG A 36 9.84 -2.95 4.06
CA ARG A 36 9.83 -3.54 5.41
C ARG A 36 8.44 -4.01 5.81
N ARG A 37 8.35 -5.17 6.48
CA ARG A 37 7.13 -5.68 7.11
C ARG A 37 7.17 -5.36 8.61
N GLN A 38 6.05 -4.87 9.14
CA GLN A 38 5.88 -4.60 10.57
C GLN A 38 4.64 -5.35 11.06
N ALA A 39 4.76 -5.99 12.22
CA ALA A 39 3.66 -6.72 12.83
C ALA A 39 3.19 -6.04 14.10
N PHE A 40 1.88 -6.07 14.30
CA PHE A 40 1.20 -5.52 15.45
C PHE A 40 0.16 -6.50 15.96
N TYR A 41 -0.18 -6.40 17.23
CA TYR A 41 -1.27 -7.15 17.84
C TYR A 41 -2.16 -6.25 18.68
N ARG A 42 -3.39 -6.68 18.90
CA ARG A 42 -4.29 -6.13 19.91
C ARG A 42 -5.11 -7.25 20.53
N CYS A 43 -5.49 -7.09 21.78
CA CYS A 43 -6.34 -8.03 22.49
C CYS A 43 -7.22 -7.25 23.48
N PRO A 44 -8.39 -6.77 23.04
CA PRO A 44 -9.29 -5.96 23.87
C PRO A 44 -9.70 -6.67 25.17
N ALA A 45 -9.82 -8.00 25.13
CA ALA A 45 -10.21 -8.82 26.29
C ALA A 45 -9.22 -8.72 27.47
N VAL A 46 -7.96 -8.33 27.23
CA VAL A 46 -6.94 -8.14 28.28
C VAL A 46 -6.53 -6.67 28.42
N GLY A 47 -7.37 -5.74 27.92
CA GLY A 47 -7.13 -4.29 28.02
C GLY A 47 -6.16 -3.74 26.96
N ILE A 48 -5.67 -4.56 26.03
CA ILE A 48 -4.81 -4.10 24.93
C ILE A 48 -5.69 -3.68 23.75
N ALA A 49 -6.30 -2.49 23.88
CA ALA A 49 -7.19 -1.94 22.86
C ALA A 49 -6.44 -1.32 21.66
N ALA A 50 -5.27 -0.71 21.92
CA ALA A 50 -4.42 -0.12 20.89
C ALA A 50 -3.48 -1.16 20.25
N TRP A 51 -3.10 -0.94 19.00
CA TRP A 51 -2.12 -1.76 18.29
C TRP A 51 -0.73 -1.67 18.94
N GLN A 52 -0.22 -2.81 19.42
CA GLN A 52 1.10 -2.94 20.02
C GLN A 52 2.08 -3.62 19.05
N PRO A 53 3.35 -3.21 19.00
CA PRO A 53 4.33 -3.84 18.12
C PRO A 53 4.62 -5.28 18.56
N MET A 54 4.86 -6.17 17.60
CA MET A 54 5.39 -7.51 17.86
C MET A 54 6.43 -7.92 16.81
N GLY A 55 7.20 -8.96 17.13
CA GLY A 55 8.16 -9.54 16.20
C GLY A 55 7.46 -10.19 15.01
N LEU A 56 7.92 -9.89 13.80
CA LEU A 56 7.39 -10.48 12.56
C LEU A 56 7.45 -12.03 12.55
N PRO A 57 8.53 -12.70 12.99
CA PRO A 57 8.56 -14.16 13.03
C PRO A 57 7.50 -14.74 13.97
N LEU A 58 7.24 -14.06 15.09
CA LEU A 58 6.21 -14.47 16.04
C LEU A 58 4.81 -14.30 15.43
N ALA A 59 4.57 -13.20 14.73
CA ALA A 59 3.30 -12.93 14.05
C ALA A 59 3.01 -13.96 12.95
N ASP A 60 3.99 -14.24 12.09
CA ASP A 60 3.86 -15.23 11.02
C ASP A 60 3.62 -16.64 11.60
N LYS A 61 4.33 -17.01 12.69
CA LYS A 61 4.11 -18.27 13.40
C LYS A 61 2.71 -18.35 14.01
N ALA A 62 2.26 -17.28 14.68
CA ALA A 62 0.95 -17.18 15.31
C ALA A 62 -0.19 -17.29 14.30
N LEU A 63 -0.08 -16.59 13.17
CA LEU A 63 -1.05 -16.66 12.07
C LEU A 63 -1.13 -18.07 11.47
N LYS A 64 0.02 -18.74 11.32
CA LYS A 64 0.06 -20.13 10.83
C LYS A 64 -0.51 -21.14 11.84
N ALA A 65 -0.21 -20.96 13.12
CA ALA A 65 -0.65 -21.87 14.18
C ALA A 65 -2.11 -21.61 14.63
N GLY A 66 -2.68 -20.45 14.31
CA GLY A 66 -4.00 -20.03 14.77
C GLY A 66 -4.08 -19.68 16.26
N LYS A 67 -2.95 -19.73 16.98
CA LYS A 67 -2.85 -19.44 18.40
C LYS A 67 -1.55 -18.70 18.74
N VAL A 68 -1.58 -17.94 19.83
CA VAL A 68 -0.39 -17.20 20.32
C VAL A 68 -0.40 -17.09 21.85
N SER A 69 0.79 -17.17 22.44
CA SER A 69 1.02 -16.83 23.84
C SER A 69 1.86 -15.56 23.92
N LEU A 70 1.36 -14.57 24.66
CA LEU A 70 1.98 -13.26 24.86
C LEU A 70 1.98 -12.94 26.36
N PRO A 71 2.76 -11.94 26.82
CA PRO A 71 2.67 -11.49 28.20
C PRO A 71 1.22 -11.15 28.57
N GLY A 72 0.67 -11.86 29.56
CA GLY A 72 -0.73 -11.71 29.98
C GLY A 72 -1.78 -12.40 29.11
N ILE A 73 -1.39 -13.15 28.06
CA ILE A 73 -2.31 -13.90 27.18
C ILE A 73 -1.79 -15.33 27.02
N ALA A 74 -2.54 -16.30 27.53
CA ALA A 74 -2.28 -17.72 27.32
C ALA A 74 -3.22 -18.28 26.24
N ASP A 75 -2.68 -19.00 25.26
CA ASP A 75 -3.43 -19.69 24.21
C ASP A 75 -4.49 -18.83 23.49
N GLY A 76 -4.12 -17.57 23.21
CA GLY A 76 -5.01 -16.63 22.54
C GLY A 76 -5.31 -17.08 21.11
N VAL A 77 -6.59 -17.04 20.72
CA VAL A 77 -7.02 -17.43 19.36
C VAL A 77 -6.72 -16.29 18.40
N VAL A 78 -5.95 -16.59 17.36
CA VAL A 78 -5.44 -15.58 16.43
C VAL A 78 -6.46 -15.29 15.35
N ARG A 79 -6.69 -13.99 15.08
CA ARG A 79 -7.40 -13.49 13.91
C ARG A 79 -6.47 -12.62 13.09
N ALA A 80 -6.35 -12.89 11.80
CA ALA A 80 -5.70 -11.96 10.87
C ALA A 80 -6.56 -10.69 10.73
N HIS A 81 -5.96 -9.54 10.95
CA HIS A 81 -6.52 -8.25 10.56
C HIS A 81 -6.02 -7.91 9.16
N VAL A 82 -6.96 -7.87 8.21
CA VAL A 82 -6.71 -7.40 6.86
C VAL A 82 -7.15 -5.95 6.82
N GLU A 83 -6.21 -5.05 6.56
CA GLU A 83 -6.52 -3.67 6.23
C GLU A 83 -7.13 -3.66 4.83
N GLU A 84 -8.44 -3.53 4.75
CA GLU A 84 -9.08 -3.21 3.49
C GLU A 84 -8.55 -1.83 3.06
N ALA A 85 -7.95 -1.77 1.86
CA ALA A 85 -7.53 -0.51 1.30
C ALA A 85 -8.73 0.46 1.37
N PRO A 86 -8.56 1.71 1.86
CA PRO A 86 -9.65 2.65 1.90
C PRO A 86 -10.27 2.74 0.50
N ALA A 87 -11.49 2.23 0.35
CA ALA A 87 -12.21 2.33 -0.90
C ALA A 87 -12.57 3.80 -1.07
N HIS A 88 -11.69 4.55 -1.74
CA HIS A 88 -11.97 5.95 -2.01
C HIS A 88 -13.23 6.00 -2.88
N PRO A 89 -14.31 6.68 -2.46
CA PRO A 89 -15.61 6.59 -3.12
C PRO A 89 -15.54 6.99 -4.60
N MET A 90 -14.59 7.86 -4.96
CA MET A 90 -14.39 8.33 -6.33
C MET A 90 -13.33 7.54 -7.12
N ARG A 91 -12.76 6.44 -6.60
CA ARG A 91 -11.67 5.71 -7.28
C ARG A 91 -12.06 5.24 -8.68
N ALA A 92 -13.29 4.75 -8.84
CA ALA A 92 -13.80 4.31 -10.13
C ALA A 92 -13.99 5.48 -11.11
N GLN A 93 -14.53 6.61 -10.61
CA GLN A 93 -14.74 7.82 -11.42
C GLN A 93 -13.41 8.42 -11.86
N PHE A 94 -12.43 8.52 -10.95
CA PHE A 94 -11.09 8.98 -11.26
C PHE A 94 -10.41 8.08 -12.30
N ALA A 95 -10.49 6.76 -12.14
CA ALA A 95 -9.92 5.82 -13.11
C ALA A 95 -10.55 5.98 -14.51
N ALA A 96 -11.87 6.12 -14.58
CA ALA A 96 -12.58 6.35 -15.83
C ALA A 96 -12.18 7.68 -16.49
N GLN A 97 -12.10 8.77 -15.71
CA GLN A 97 -11.66 10.08 -16.20
C GLN A 97 -10.21 10.06 -16.69
N ALA A 98 -9.30 9.42 -15.94
CA ALA A 98 -7.91 9.30 -16.33
C ALA A 98 -7.76 8.51 -17.65
N HIS A 99 -8.52 7.43 -17.82
CA HIS A 99 -8.53 6.67 -19.07
C HIS A 99 -9.04 7.50 -20.26
N ALA A 100 -10.11 8.27 -20.07
CA ALA A 100 -10.65 9.14 -21.13
C ALA A 100 -9.62 10.21 -21.54
N LEU A 101 -9.04 10.92 -20.57
CA LEU A 101 -8.04 11.96 -20.82
C LEU A 101 -6.79 11.41 -21.49
N ASN A 102 -6.31 10.24 -21.08
CA ASN A 102 -5.16 9.60 -21.73
C ASN A 102 -5.47 9.25 -23.19
N GLY A 103 -6.69 8.78 -23.49
CA GLY A 103 -7.12 8.54 -24.86
C GLY A 103 -7.17 9.81 -25.72
N GLU A 104 -7.62 10.93 -25.15
CA GLU A 104 -7.61 12.23 -25.82
C GLU A 104 -6.18 12.70 -26.12
N ILE A 105 -5.26 12.56 -25.16
CA ILE A 105 -3.84 12.88 -25.34
C ILE A 105 -3.23 12.02 -26.46
N ASP A 106 -3.52 10.72 -26.48
CA ASP A 106 -3.03 9.82 -27.52
C ASP A 106 -3.57 10.20 -28.91
N ALA A 107 -4.85 10.55 -29.01
CA ALA A 107 -5.45 11.02 -30.26
C ALA A 107 -4.80 12.31 -30.76
N LEU A 108 -4.58 13.28 -29.86
CA LEU A 108 -3.86 14.53 -30.16
C LEU A 108 -2.45 14.24 -30.67
N ASN A 109 -1.68 13.40 -29.97
CA ASN A 109 -0.34 13.01 -30.38
C ASN A 109 -0.32 12.35 -31.77
N LEU A 110 -1.25 11.43 -32.05
CA LEU A 110 -1.37 10.78 -33.35
C LEU A 110 -1.68 11.77 -34.48
N SER A 111 -2.59 12.73 -34.23
CA SER A 111 -2.91 13.78 -35.20
C SER A 111 -1.73 14.72 -35.47
N ALA A 112 -0.98 15.10 -34.43
CA ALA A 112 0.20 15.95 -34.54
C ALA A 112 1.30 15.25 -35.36
N VAL A 113 1.51 13.95 -35.15
CA VAL A 113 2.48 13.15 -35.92
C VAL A 113 2.06 13.06 -37.40
N ARG A 114 0.77 12.84 -37.70
CA ARG A 114 0.26 12.82 -39.08
C ARG A 114 0.42 14.17 -39.78
N ALA A 115 0.13 15.27 -39.10
CA ALA A 115 0.31 16.61 -39.64
C ALA A 115 1.80 16.92 -39.93
N ALA A 116 2.70 16.54 -39.02
CA ALA A 116 4.14 16.70 -39.22
C ALA A 116 4.69 15.84 -40.37
N GLY A 117 4.18 14.61 -40.54
CA GLY A 117 4.52 13.74 -41.66
C GLY A 117 4.04 14.27 -43.01
N SER A 118 2.84 14.86 -43.06
CA SER A 118 2.28 15.50 -44.24
C SER A 118 3.12 16.69 -44.72
N MET A 119 3.55 17.57 -43.80
CA MET A 119 4.40 18.71 -44.16
C MET A 119 5.77 18.32 -44.73
N ARG A 120 6.37 17.20 -44.28
CA ARG A 120 7.61 16.66 -44.88
C ARG A 120 7.40 16.13 -46.31
N GLY A 121 6.22 15.60 -46.62
CA GLY A 121 5.87 15.15 -47.97
C GLY A 121 5.77 16.31 -48.97
N PHE A 122 5.13 17.41 -48.57
CA PHE A 122 5.04 18.62 -49.41
C PHE A 122 6.40 19.29 -49.63
N ALA A 123 7.25 19.35 -48.60
CA ALA A 123 8.61 19.89 -48.75
C ALA A 123 9.47 19.08 -49.75
N LYS A 124 9.34 17.75 -49.75
CA LYS A 124 10.07 16.88 -50.69
C LYS A 124 9.54 16.96 -52.12
N ALA A 125 8.22 17.14 -52.30
CA ALA A 125 7.62 17.29 -53.63
C ALA A 125 7.96 18.65 -54.27
N ALA A 126 8.06 19.72 -53.48
CA ALA A 126 8.47 21.03 -53.95
C ALA A 126 9.93 21.07 -54.45
N ASP A 127 10.82 20.31 -53.80
CA ASP A 127 12.24 20.19 -54.18
C ASP A 127 12.43 19.43 -55.50
N GLN A 128 11.63 18.38 -55.77
CA GLN A 128 11.69 17.64 -57.04
C GLN A 128 11.12 18.40 -58.24
N ALA A 129 10.18 19.33 -58.03
CA ALA A 129 9.58 20.10 -59.12
C ALA A 129 10.50 21.19 -59.69
N GLN A 130 11.56 21.59 -58.97
CA GLN A 130 12.52 22.61 -59.43
C GLN A 130 13.74 22.04 -60.16
N GLY A 131 13.97 20.73 -60.13
CA GLY A 131 15.13 20.07 -60.77
C GLY A 131 14.90 19.53 -62.19
N GLY A 132 13.72 19.73 -62.77
CA GLY A 132 13.30 19.11 -64.04
C GLY A 132 13.10 20.10 -65.19
N ALA A 133 14.07 20.98 -65.44
CA ALA A 133 14.16 21.75 -66.68
C ALA A 133 15.63 22.04 -66.98
N ALA A 134 16.30 21.07 -67.63
CA ALA A 134 17.57 21.25 -68.29
C ALA A 134 17.41 20.84 -69.76
#